data_AF-A0A0L8GMX6-F1
#
_entry.id   AF-A0A0L8GMX6-F1
#
_cell.length_a   1.000
_cell.length_b   1.000
_cell.length_c   1.000
_cell.angle_alpha   90.00
_cell.angle_beta   90.00
_cell.angle_gamma   90.00
#
_symmetry.space_group_name_H-M   'P 1'
#
loop_
_entity.id
_entity.type
_entity.pdbx_description
1 polymer ?
#
loop_
_entity_poly.entity_id
_entity_poly.type
_entity_poly.pdbx_seq_one_letter_code
_entity_poly.pdbx_strand_id
1 'polypeptide(L)'
;HVSQCGKKKCLCCNVLVDYKVFGGKIIGKKFIINNNLQLSCKSRNVIYLISCDECGVQFVGQTTRELHQRLNGHRQAFKLGCKLRIYEHFREYSLRFENRKIQLICQIDDRQKLLEEEWYWIKA
;
A
#
# COMPACT_ATOMS: atom_id res chain seq x y z
N HIS A 1 13.37 2.31 6.67
CA HIS A 1 12.97 3.63 7.21
C HIS A 1 12.22 4.34 6.10
N VAL A 2 11.05 4.89 6.41
CA VAL A 2 10.25 5.62 5.42
C VAL A 2 10.61 7.12 5.46
N SER A 3 11.02 7.69 4.33
CA SER A 3 11.35 9.11 4.22
C SER A 3 10.23 9.92 3.57
N GLN A 4 10.04 11.16 4.05
CA GLN A 4 9.08 12.10 3.46
C GLN A 4 9.69 12.80 2.23
N CYS A 5 8.85 13.09 1.24
CA CYS A 5 9.32 13.72 -0.01
C CYS A 5 9.52 15.25 0.06
N GLY A 6 9.38 15.86 1.24
CA GLY A 6 9.50 17.31 1.45
C GLY A 6 8.33 18.17 0.93
N LYS A 7 7.34 17.59 0.24
CA LYS A 7 6.16 18.34 -0.23
C LYS A 7 5.11 18.48 0.88
N LYS A 8 4.86 19.73 1.32
CA LYS A 8 3.88 20.08 2.39
C LYS A 8 2.46 19.52 2.19
N LYS A 9 2.03 19.28 0.95
CA LYS A 9 0.68 18.79 0.61
C LYS A 9 0.68 17.36 0.03
N CYS A 10 1.69 16.55 0.32
CA CYS A 10 1.76 15.19 -0.23
C CYS A 10 0.74 14.27 0.45
N LEU A 11 -0.38 14.01 -0.24
CA LEU A 11 -1.42 13.10 0.24
C LEU A 11 -0.95 11.66 0.46
N CYS A 12 0.18 11.26 -0.17
CA CYS A 12 0.79 9.95 0.06
C CYS A 12 1.61 9.94 1.36
N CYS A 13 2.41 10.96 1.63
CA CYS A 13 3.22 11.01 2.85
C CYS A 13 2.36 11.07 4.11
N ASN A 14 1.19 11.72 4.04
CA ASN A 14 0.28 11.83 5.18
C ASN A 14 -0.32 10.49 5.63
N VAL A 15 -0.39 9.51 4.71
CA VAL A 15 -0.99 8.19 4.97
C VAL A 15 0.06 7.09 5.09
N LEU A 16 1.33 7.40 4.86
CA LEU A 16 2.42 6.44 4.85
C LEU A 16 2.91 6.23 6.28
N VAL A 17 2.95 4.98 6.74
CA VAL A 17 3.38 4.65 8.11
C VAL A 17 4.66 3.79 8.10
N ASP A 18 5.55 4.05 9.05
CA ASP A 18 6.87 3.41 9.20
C ASP A 18 6.87 2.40 10.36
N TYR A 19 6.09 1.32 10.24
CA TYR A 19 6.07 0.26 11.26
C TYR A 19 6.91 -0.94 10.81
N LYS A 20 7.86 -1.34 11.66
CA LYS A 20 8.83 -2.42 11.42
C LYS A 20 8.25 -3.84 11.53
N VAL A 21 7.05 -4.00 12.07
CA VAL A 21 6.43 -5.31 12.34
C VAL A 21 4.92 -5.22 12.13
N PHE A 22 4.34 -6.18 11.42
CA PHE A 22 2.89 -6.36 11.34
C PHE A 22 2.44 -7.65 11.99
N GLY A 23 1.44 -7.53 12.87
CA GLY A 23 0.52 -8.59 13.25
C GLY A 23 -0.87 -8.19 12.77
N GLY A 24 -1.33 -8.79 11.68
CA GLY A 24 -2.64 -8.58 11.09
C GLY A 24 -3.28 -9.92 10.74
N LYS A 25 -4.61 -9.99 10.77
CA LYS A 25 -5.42 -11.23 10.73
C LYS A 25 -5.23 -12.09 9.47
N ILE A 26 -4.74 -11.50 8.36
CA ILE A 26 -4.44 -12.18 7.10
C ILE A 26 -3.05 -12.86 7.15
N ILE A 27 -2.17 -12.44 8.06
CA ILE A 27 -0.74 -12.68 7.92
C ILE A 27 -0.22 -13.38 9.18
N GLY A 28 -0.35 -14.71 9.20
CA GLY A 28 0.48 -15.58 10.03
C GLY A 28 1.96 -15.59 9.58
N LYS A 29 2.29 -14.98 8.44
CA LYS A 29 3.63 -14.91 7.85
C LYS A 29 4.29 -13.56 8.11
N LYS A 30 5.25 -13.49 9.04
CA LYS A 30 6.04 -12.27 9.26
C LYS A 30 6.66 -11.80 7.95
N PHE A 31 6.23 -10.65 7.44
CA PHE A 31 6.96 -9.96 6.38
C PHE A 31 8.33 -9.58 6.94
N ILE A 32 9.41 -10.12 6.36
CA ILE A 32 10.74 -9.58 6.61
C ILE A 32 10.81 -8.31 5.79
N ILE A 33 10.51 -7.18 6.45
CA ILE A 33 10.82 -5.87 5.88
C ILE A 33 12.34 -5.85 5.71
N ASN A 34 12.80 -5.73 4.46
CA ASN A 34 14.22 -5.49 4.21
C ASN A 34 14.56 -4.10 4.76
N ASN A 35 14.95 -4.06 6.03
CA ASN A 35 15.15 -2.85 6.84
C ASN A 35 16.21 -1.88 6.28
N ASN A 36 16.99 -2.31 5.28
CA ASN A 36 18.08 -1.53 4.70
C ASN A 36 17.63 -0.61 3.56
N LEU A 37 16.38 -0.69 3.10
CA LEU A 37 15.87 0.19 2.05
C LEU A 37 15.26 1.47 2.64
N GLN A 38 15.71 2.62 2.15
CA GLN A 38 15.06 3.91 2.38
C GLN A 38 13.91 4.05 1.39
N LEU A 39 12.70 3.73 1.85
CA LEU A 39 11.50 3.79 1.03
C LEU A 39 10.77 5.11 1.23
N SER A 40 10.05 5.60 0.22
CA SER A 40 9.32 6.86 0.29
C SER A 40 8.11 6.85 -0.63
N CYS A 41 7.32 7.91 -0.62
CA CYS A 41 6.25 8.08 -1.60
C CYS A 41 6.73 8.19 -3.06
N LYS A 42 8.03 8.36 -3.29
CA LYS A 42 8.67 8.40 -4.61
C LYS A 42 9.29 7.06 -5.00
N SER A 43 9.29 6.06 -4.12
CA SER A 43 9.80 4.72 -4.45
C SER A 43 8.98 4.10 -5.57
N ARG A 44 9.68 3.40 -6.46
CA ARG A 44 9.13 2.63 -7.60
C ARG A 44 9.35 1.14 -7.35
N ASN A 45 8.63 0.31 -8.10
CA ASN A 45 8.72 -1.15 -8.01
C ASN A 45 8.51 -1.67 -6.58
N VAL A 46 7.46 -1.16 -5.94
CA VAL A 46 7.17 -1.43 -4.53
C VAL A 46 5.93 -2.30 -4.38
N ILE A 47 5.97 -3.18 -3.38
CA ILE A 47 4.79 -3.85 -2.83
C ILE A 47 4.37 -3.10 -1.57
N TYR A 48 3.07 -2.83 -1.46
CA TYR A 48 2.50 -2.07 -0.35
C TYR A 48 1.21 -2.70 0.17
N LEU A 49 0.89 -2.38 1.42
CA LEU A 49 -0.37 -2.73 2.07
C LEU A 49 -1.25 -1.50 2.23
N ILE A 50 -2.55 -1.70 1.99
CA ILE A 50 -3.60 -0.77 2.38
C ILE A 50 -4.39 -1.41 3.51
N SER A 51 -4.32 -0.82 4.70
CA SER A 51 -5.07 -1.30 5.87
C SER A 51 -6.32 -0.45 6.11
N CYS A 52 -7.43 -1.12 6.40
CA CYS A 52 -8.66 -0.49 6.88
C CYS A 52 -8.58 -0.35 8.40
N ASP A 53 -8.65 0.87 8.92
CA ASP A 53 -8.58 1.11 10.36
C ASP A 53 -9.85 0.67 11.11
N GLU A 54 -11.00 0.61 10.44
CA GLU A 54 -12.28 0.23 11.07
C GLU A 54 -12.41 -1.28 11.30
N CYS A 55 -12.07 -2.08 10.30
CA CYS A 55 -12.30 -3.54 10.33
C CYS A 55 -11.01 -4.36 10.37
N GLY A 56 -9.85 -3.71 10.20
CA GLY A 56 -8.54 -4.36 10.18
C GLY A 56 -8.24 -5.18 8.92
N VAL A 57 -9.11 -5.16 7.89
CA VAL A 57 -8.84 -5.85 6.63
C VAL A 57 -7.66 -5.18 5.91
N GLN A 58 -6.85 -5.99 5.22
CA GLN A 58 -5.65 -5.53 4.53
C GLN A 58 -5.70 -5.94 3.06
N PHE A 59 -5.24 -5.05 2.19
CA PHE A 59 -5.11 -5.30 0.75
C PHE A 59 -3.67 -5.14 0.34
N VAL A 60 -3.11 -6.18 -0.30
CA VAL A 60 -1.80 -6.13 -0.93
C VAL A 60 -1.94 -5.52 -2.32
N GLY A 61 -1.00 -4.68 -2.71
CA GLY A 61 -0.86 -4.25 -4.09
C GLY A 61 0.57 -3.92 -4.43
N GLN A 62 0.89 -3.93 -5.72
CA GLN A 62 2.18 -3.48 -6.22
C GLN A 62 2.07 -2.32 -7.20
N THR A 63 3.21 -1.69 -7.46
CA THR A 63 3.33 -0.70 -8.52
C THR A 63 4.76 -0.58 -9.02
N THR A 64 4.91 -0.46 -10.34
CA THR A 64 6.15 -0.07 -11.01
C THR A 64 6.31 1.46 -11.11
N ARG A 65 5.23 2.21 -10.85
CA ARG A 65 5.26 3.68 -10.82
C ARG A 65 5.64 4.16 -9.42
N GLU A 66 5.84 5.47 -9.27
CA GLU A 66 6.06 6.04 -7.95
C GLU A 66 4.81 5.86 -7.07
N LEU A 67 5.00 5.43 -5.82
CA LEU A 67 3.88 5.10 -4.92
C LEU A 67 2.82 6.21 -4.87
N HIS A 68 3.24 7.47 -4.77
CA HIS A 68 2.31 8.59 -4.70
C HIS A 68 1.40 8.69 -5.94
N GLN A 69 1.92 8.36 -7.13
CA GLN A 69 1.13 8.32 -8.36
C GLN A 69 0.12 7.17 -8.32
N ARG A 70 0.53 6.00 -7.83
CA ARG A 70 -0.37 4.84 -7.68
C ARG A 70 -1.52 5.15 -6.73
N LEU A 71 -1.23 5.77 -5.58
CA LEU A 71 -2.26 6.15 -4.61
C LEU A 71 -3.19 7.24 -5.16
N ASN A 72 -2.67 8.20 -5.92
CA ASN A 72 -3.52 9.19 -6.59
C ASN A 72 -4.45 8.54 -7.62
N GLY A 73 -3.97 7.52 -8.34
CA GLY A 73 -4.80 6.70 -9.22
C GLY A 73 -5.91 5.96 -8.47
N HIS A 74 -5.61 5.37 -7.30
CA HIS A 74 -6.64 4.76 -6.44
C HIS A 74 -7.68 5.79 -5.98
N ARG A 75 -7.28 7.00 -5.59
CA ARG A 75 -8.20 8.09 -5.22
C ARG A 75 -9.15 8.45 -6.36
N GLN A 76 -8.61 8.59 -7.58
CA GLN A 76 -9.43 8.87 -8.76
C GLN A 76 -10.38 7.71 -9.07
N ALA A 77 -9.88 6.48 -9.10
CA ALA A 77 -10.69 5.29 -9.38
C ALA A 77 -11.82 5.09 -8.35
N PHE A 78 -11.55 5.37 -7.07
CA PHE A 78 -12.57 5.36 -6.02
C PHE A 78 -13.66 6.42 -6.29
N LYS A 79 -13.26 7.66 -6.63
CA LYS A 79 -14.20 8.74 -6.98
C LYS A 79 -15.03 8.45 -8.23
N LEU A 80 -14.43 7.80 -9.22
CA LEU A 80 -15.10 7.42 -10.47
C LEU A 80 -15.99 6.16 -10.33
N GLY A 81 -16.09 5.58 -9.13
CA GLY A 81 -16.96 4.43 -8.91
C GLY A 81 -16.44 3.13 -9.52
N CYS A 82 -15.12 3.00 -9.73
CA CYS A 82 -14.54 1.74 -10.22
C CYS A 82 -14.91 0.57 -9.31
N LYS A 83 -15.10 -0.60 -9.92
CA LYS A 83 -15.47 -1.84 -9.23
C LYS A 83 -14.22 -2.69 -8.99
N LEU A 84 -13.58 -2.47 -7.85
CA LEU A 84 -12.60 -3.39 -7.28
C LEU A 84 -13.01 -3.67 -5.85
N ARG A 85 -12.76 -4.88 -5.34
CA ARG A 85 -13.13 -5.30 -3.98
C ARG A 85 -12.69 -4.30 -2.92
N ILE A 86 -11.49 -3.73 -3.08
CA ILE A 86 -10.97 -2.68 -2.21
C ILE A 86 -11.89 -1.44 -2.18
N TYR A 87 -12.33 -0.94 -3.34
CA TYR A 87 -13.18 0.25 -3.42
C TYR A 87 -14.60 -0.04 -2.93
N GLU A 88 -15.13 -1.22 -3.21
CA GLU A 88 -16.45 -1.66 -2.76
C GLU A 88 -16.49 -1.76 -1.24
N HIS A 89 -15.52 -2.47 -0.65
CA HIS A 89 -15.35 -2.53 0.80
C HIS A 89 -15.34 -1.12 1.43
N PHE A 90 -14.63 -0.19 0.82
CA PHE A 90 -14.56 1.16 1.36
C PHE A 90 -15.82 2.00 1.17
N ARG A 91 -16.63 1.72 0.14
CA ARG A 91 -17.95 2.34 -0.03
C ARG A 91 -18.96 1.77 0.96
N GLU A 92 -18.94 0.46 1.21
CA GLU A 92 -19.82 -0.21 2.17
C GLU A 92 -19.70 0.39 3.57
N TYR A 93 -18.46 0.70 4.00
CA TYR A 93 -18.20 1.28 5.31
C TYR A 93 -18.31 2.82 5.31
N SER A 94 -18.78 3.45 4.22
CA SER A 94 -18.84 4.91 4.04
C SER A 94 -17.50 5.62 4.33
N LEU A 95 -16.38 4.96 4.05
CA LEU A 95 -15.03 5.46 4.36
C LEU A 95 -14.42 6.19 3.18
N ARG A 96 -13.85 7.36 3.45
CA ARG A 96 -13.00 8.06 2.49
C ARG A 96 -11.69 7.30 2.26
N PHE A 97 -11.21 7.28 1.01
CA PHE A 97 -9.93 6.66 0.66
C PHE A 97 -8.72 7.41 1.28
N GLU A 98 -8.89 8.65 1.71
CA GLU A 98 -7.83 9.40 2.38
C GLU A 98 -7.50 8.92 3.80
N ASN A 99 -8.40 8.19 4.48
CA ASN A 99 -8.23 7.75 5.87
C ASN A 99 -7.58 6.37 5.98
N ARG A 100 -6.57 6.08 5.16
CA ARG A 100 -5.91 4.76 5.13
C ARG A 100 -4.54 4.83 5.73
N LYS A 101 -4.07 3.71 6.28
CA LYS A 101 -2.65 3.49 6.55
C LYS A 101 -2.05 2.70 5.40
N ILE A 102 -1.03 3.29 4.78
CA ILE A 102 -0.27 2.69 3.69
C ILE A 102 1.10 2.30 4.21
N GLN A 103 1.51 1.07 3.96
CA GLN A 103 2.85 0.59 4.32
C GLN A 103 3.57 0.07 3.11
N LEU A 104 4.86 0.36 3.05
CA LEU A 104 5.75 -0.21 2.07
C LEU A 104 6.37 -1.48 2.64
N ILE A 105 6.19 -2.61 1.96
CA ILE A 105 6.71 -3.92 2.39
C ILE A 105 8.12 -4.11 1.85
N CYS A 106 8.28 -4.00 0.53
CA CYS A 106 9.53 -4.24 -0.15
C CYS A 106 9.59 -3.44 -1.46
N GLN A 107 10.81 -3.27 -1.95
CA GLN A 107 11.11 -2.79 -3.28
C GLN A 107 11.84 -3.90 -4.03
N ILE A 108 11.33 -4.27 -5.20
CA ILE A 108 11.86 -5.35 -6.03
C ILE A 108 12.10 -4.79 -7.42
N ASP A 109 13.36 -4.56 -7.79
CA ASP A 109 13.69 -3.95 -9.08
C ASP A 109 13.44 -4.89 -10.27
N ASP A 110 13.39 -6.21 -10.02
CA ASP A 110 13.01 -7.21 -10.99
C ASP A 110 11.48 -7.31 -11.12
N ARG A 111 10.97 -6.86 -12.26
CA ARG A 111 9.53 -6.83 -12.57
C ARG A 111 8.88 -8.21 -12.59
N GLN A 112 9.61 -9.25 -12.97
CA GLN A 112 9.07 -10.60 -13.05
C GLN A 112 8.87 -11.18 -11.64
N LYS A 113 9.87 -10.98 -10.76
CA LYS A 113 9.77 -11.30 -9.34
C LYS A 113 8.70 -10.48 -8.61
N LEU A 114 8.49 -9.23 -9.01
CA LEU A 114 7.45 -8.38 -8.42
C LEU A 114 6.02 -8.94 -8.61
N LEU A 115 5.75 -9.55 -9.78
CA LEU A 115 4.47 -10.18 -10.09
C LEU A 115 4.30 -11.53 -9.36
N GLU A 116 5.38 -12.31 -9.26
CA GLU A 116 5.39 -13.58 -8.53
C GLU A 116 5.14 -13.38 -7.04
N GLU A 117 5.76 -12.36 -6.44
CA GLU A 117 5.54 -11.98 -5.04
C GLU A 117 4.11 -11.47 -4.82
N GLU A 118 3.57 -10.62 -5.70
CA GLU A 118 2.17 -10.17 -5.59
C GLU A 118 1.21 -11.37 -5.57
N TRP A 119 1.41 -12.36 -6.44
CA TRP A 119 0.60 -13.58 -6.45
C TRP A 119 0.77 -14.45 -5.21
N TYR A 120 2.00 -14.58 -4.71
CA TYR A 120 2.28 -15.29 -3.47
C TYR A 120 1.49 -14.68 -2.29
N TRP A 121 1.41 -13.35 -2.23
CA TRP A 121 0.70 -12.64 -1.16
C TRP A 121 -0.82 -12.59 -1.33
N ILE A 122 -1.34 -12.72 -2.55
CA ILE A 122 -2.80 -12.79 -2.80
C ILE A 122 -3.36 -14.19 -2.51
N LYS A 123 -2.56 -15.25 -2.67
CA LYS A 123 -3.00 -16.64 -2.48
C LYS A 123 -2.71 -17.26 -1.11
N ALA A 124 -1.85 -16.65 -0.29
CA ALA A 124 -1.52 -17.11 1.06
C ALA A 124 -2.55 -16.63 2.10
#